data_AF-A0A4V0XSC1-F1
#
_entry.id   AF-A0A4V0XSC1-F1
#
_cell.length_a   1.000
_cell.length_b   1.000
_cell.length_c   1.000
_cell.angle_alpha   90.00
_cell.angle_beta   90.00
_cell.angle_gamma   90.00
#
_symmetry.space_group_name_H-M   'P 1'
#
loop_
_entity.id
_entity.type
_entity.pdbx_description
1 polymer ?
#
loop_
_entity_poly.entity_id
_entity_poly.type
_entity_poly.pdbx_seq_one_letter_code
_entity_poly.pdbx_strand_id
1 'polypeptide(L)' 'MNSENPVPTIPKGRPISWEDWLAGRRARRETGNRVAPEIIRRPSSSSDRRLRKLFSGERGLPFKKTEEL' A
#
# COMPACT_ATOMS: atom_id res chain seq x y z
N MET A 1 9.65 16.25 -25.21
CA MET A 1 9.53 14.81 -24.88
C MET A 1 8.44 14.70 -23.84
N ASN A 2 7.35 14.02 -24.16
CA ASN A 2 6.29 13.76 -23.18
C ASN A 2 6.87 12.76 -22.18
N SER A 3 7.29 13.24 -21.02
CA SER A 3 7.60 12.36 -19.90
C SER A 3 6.34 11.56 -19.63
N GLU A 4 6.35 10.26 -19.96
CA GLU A 4 5.31 9.32 -19.53
C GLU A 4 5.08 9.57 -18.05
N ASN A 5 3.90 10.08 -17.70
CA ASN A 5 3.61 10.39 -16.31
C ASN A 5 3.66 9.06 -15.54
N PRO A 6 4.62 8.86 -14.61
CA PRO A 6 4.77 7.60 -13.90
C PRO A 6 3.61 7.35 -12.93
N VAL A 7 2.71 8.34 -12.76
CA VAL A 7 1.56 8.28 -11.89
C VAL A 7 0.33 7.86 -12.70
N PRO A 8 -0.21 6.66 -12.46
CA PRO A 8 -1.47 6.22 -13.08
C PRO A 8 -2.57 7.22 -12.73
N THR A 9 -3.14 7.81 -13.77
CA THR A 9 -4.19 8.82 -13.63
C THR A 9 -5.54 8.12 -13.53
N ILE A 10 -6.33 8.44 -12.50
CA ILE A 10 -7.69 7.91 -12.39
C ILE A 10 -8.50 8.44 -13.58
N PRO A 11 -9.11 7.57 -14.40
CA PRO A 11 -9.91 8.02 -15.53
C PRO A 11 -11.13 8.83 -15.04
N LYS A 12 -11.27 10.05 -15.53
CA LYS A 12 -12.43 10.91 -15.29
C LYS A 12 -13.28 10.89 -16.56
N GLY A 13 -14.32 10.05 -16.59
CA GLY A 13 -15.21 9.93 -17.75
C GLY A 13 -15.57 8.49 -18.14
N ARG A 14 -14.95 7.49 -17.49
CA ARG A 14 -15.37 6.08 -17.55
C ARG A 14 -15.28 5.46 -16.16
N PRO A 15 -16.05 4.38 -15.89
CA PRO A 15 -15.82 3.56 -14.70
C PRO A 15 -14.37 3.06 -14.64
N ILE A 16 -13.83 2.94 -13.43
CA ILE A 16 -12.49 2.40 -13.23
C ILE A 16 -12.51 0.90 -13.53
N SER A 17 -11.59 0.44 -14.37
CA SER A 17 -11.40 -1.00 -14.57
C SER A 17 -10.64 -1.61 -13.39
N TRP A 18 -10.64 -2.94 -13.30
CA TRP A 18 -9.84 -3.64 -12.30
C TRP A 18 -8.34 -3.35 -12.49
N GLU A 19 -7.89 -3.29 -13.74
CA GLU A 19 -6.51 -3.00 -14.12
C GLU A 19 -6.12 -1.56 -13.76
N ASP A 20 -6.98 -0.59 -14.06
CA ASP A 20 -6.78 0.81 -13.68
C ASP A 20 -6.63 0.95 -12.15
N TRP A 21 -7.43 0.20 -11.40
CA TRP A 21 -7.39 0.18 -9.95
C TRP A 21 -6.11 -0.48 -9.40
N LEU A 22 -5.70 -1.62 -9.97
CA LEU A 22 -4.45 -2.31 -9.59
C LEU A 22 -3.22 -1.45 -9.89
N ALA A 23 -3.16 -0.85 -11.07
CA ALA A 23 -2.08 0.07 -11.46
C ALA A 23 -2.00 1.25 -10.48
N GLY A 24 -3.15 1.88 -10.18
CA GLY A 24 -3.26 2.93 -9.18
C GLY A 24 -2.78 2.52 -7.79
N ARG A 25 -3.11 1.29 -7.37
CA ARG A 25 -2.70 0.74 -6.08
C ARG A 25 -1.19 0.51 -6.02
N ARG A 26 -0.57 -0.10 -7.04
CA ARG A 26 0.89 -0.32 -7.09
C ARG A 26 1.65 1.00 -7.02
N ALA A 27 1.29 1.98 -7.85
CA ALA A 27 1.99 3.27 -7.86
C ALA A 27 1.88 4.04 -6.54
N ARG A 28 0.72 3.98 -5.87
CA ARG A 28 0.56 4.57 -4.52
C ARG A 28 1.44 3.87 -3.48
N ARG A 29 1.55 2.53 -3.55
CA ARG A 29 2.43 1.78 -2.65
C ARG A 29 3.90 2.13 -2.87
N GLU A 30 4.37 2.12 -4.12
CA GLU A 30 5.75 2.49 -4.44
C GLU A 30 6.08 3.91 -3.99
N THR A 31 5.18 4.87 -4.24
CA THR A 31 5.37 6.26 -3.82
C THR A 31 5.35 6.38 -2.30
N GLY A 32 4.44 5.69 -1.61
CA GLY A 32 4.38 5.65 -0.15
C GLY A 32 5.66 5.09 0.47
N ASN A 33 6.18 3.98 -0.08
CA ASN A 33 7.41 3.32 0.38
C ASN A 33 8.66 4.20 0.24
N ARG A 34 8.67 5.18 -0.69
CA ARG A 34 9.77 6.16 -0.81
C ARG A 34 9.77 7.21 0.30
N VAL A 35 8.59 7.56 0.82
CA VAL A 35 8.42 8.64 1.81
C VAL A 35 8.39 8.09 3.24
N ALA A 36 7.88 6.87 3.42
CA ALA A 36 7.88 6.19 4.70
C ALA A 36 8.16 4.70 4.47
N PRO A 37 9.01 4.06 5.31
CA PRO A 37 9.27 2.64 5.18
C PRO A 37 7.96 1.85 5.31
N GLU A 38 7.86 0.74 4.57
CA GLU A 38 6.67 -0.12 4.47
C GLU A 38 6.12 -0.56 5.86
N ILE A 39 7.01 -0.53 6.86
CA ILE A 39 6.71 -0.70 8.28
C ILE A 39 6.59 0.69 8.94
N ILE A 40 5.52 1.42 8.66
CA ILE A 40 5.11 2.64 9.43
C ILE A 40 4.45 2.23 10.76
N ARG A 41 4.80 1.06 11.29
CA ARG A 41 4.23 0.54 12.53
C ARG A 41 5.03 1.14 13.67
N ARG A 42 4.34 1.79 14.61
CA ARG A 42 4.97 2.22 15.86
C ARG A 42 5.65 1.00 16.51
N PRO A 43 6.88 1.16 17.05
CA PRO A 43 7.60 0.05 17.66
C PRO A 43 6.83 -0.56 18.84
N SER A 44 5.98 0.24 19.49
CA SER A 44 5.10 -0.19 20.56
C SER A 44 3.78 0.59 20.59
N SER A 45 2.74 -0.01 21.18
CA SER A 45 1.53 0.69 21.63
C SER A 45 0.92 0.00 22.85
N SER A 46 0.08 0.72 23.59
CA SER A 46 -0.69 0.17 24.72
C SER A 46 -1.60 -1.01 24.33
N SER A 47 -1.94 -1.13 23.04
CA SER A 47 -2.79 -2.20 22.52
C SER A 47 -2.02 -3.42 22.01
N ASP A 48 -0.69 -3.44 22.09
CA ASP A 48 0.13 -4.49 21.47
C ASP A 48 -0.16 -5.88 22.04
N ARG A 49 -0.49 -5.98 23.32
CA ARG A 49 -0.89 -7.25 23.93
C ARG A 49 -2.11 -7.86 23.23
N ARG A 50 -3.10 -7.03 22.85
CA ARG A 50 -4.30 -7.46 22.14
C ARG A 50 -4.00 -7.74 20.67
N LEU A 51 -3.23 -6.86 20.01
CA LEU A 51 -2.92 -6.97 18.58
C LEU A 51 -2.04 -8.19 18.28
N ARG A 52 -1.01 -8.44 19.10
CA ARG A 52 -0.14 -9.63 18.96
C ARG A 52 -0.92 -10.93 19.10
N LYS A 53 -1.91 -11.00 20.01
CA LYS A 53 -2.77 -12.18 20.14
C LYS A 53 -3.58 -12.45 18.87
N LEU A 54 -4.05 -11.39 18.21
CA LEU A 54 -4.87 -11.50 16.99
C LEU A 54 -4.05 -11.91 15.76
N PHE A 55 -2.77 -11.53 15.71
CA PHE A 55 -1.89 -11.73 14.55
C PHE A 55 -0.67 -12.60 14.87
N SER A 56 -0.81 -13.65 15.70
CA SER A 56 0.24 -14.65 15.96
C SER A 56 1.59 -14.07 16.42
N GLY A 57 1.57 -13.01 17.22
CA GLY A 57 2.77 -12.33 17.70
C GLY A 57 3.16 -11.09 16.89
N GLU A 58 2.60 -10.93 15.69
CA GLU A 58 2.81 -9.77 14.83
C GLU A 58 1.91 -8.61 15.22
N ARG A 59 2.32 -7.39 14.86
CA ARG A 59 1.49 -6.18 15.07
C ARG A 59 0.44 -5.98 13.97
N GLY A 60 0.40 -6.88 12.99
CA GLY A 60 -0.53 -6.89 11.85
C GLY A 60 0.05 -7.73 10.71
N LEU A 61 -0.81 -8.24 9.82
CA LEU A 61 -0.36 -8.99 8.65
C LEU A 61 0.57 -8.15 7.78
N PRO A 62 1.67 -8.71 7.24
CA PRO A 62 2.45 -7.98 6.25
C PRO A 62 1.52 -7.55 5.11
N PHE A 63 1.75 -6.35 4.59
CA PHE A 63 1.11 -6.01 3.35
C PHE A 63 1.54 -7.01 2.26
N LYS A 64 0.63 -7.36 1.34
CA LYS A 64 1.00 -8.09 0.12
C LYS A 64 2.18 -7.38 -0.55
N LYS A 65 3.18 -8.14 -1.00
CA LYS A 65 4.30 -7.58 -1.74
C LYS A 65 3.81 -6.82 -2.97
N THR A 66 4.52 -5.77 -3.37
CA THR A 66 4.10 -4.96 -4.53
C THR A 66 4.02 -5.79 -5.81
N GLU A 67 4.87 -6.82 -5.92
CA GLU A 67 4.91 -7.79 -7.02
C GLU A 67 3.68 -8.74 -7.04
N GLU A 68 2.95 -8.86 -5.92
CA GLU A 68 1.76 -9.71 -5.77
C GLU A 68 0.44 -8.94 -5.83
N LEU A 69 0.51 -7.62 -6.01
CA LEU A 69 -0.63 -6.74 -6.24
C LEU A 69 -1.06 -6.82 -7.68
#